data_AF-A0A2E0MVD7-F1
#
_entry.id   AF-A0A2E0MVD7-F1
#
_cell.length_a   1.000
_cell.length_b   1.000
_cell.length_c   1.000
_cell.angle_alpha   90.00
_cell.angle_beta   90.00
_cell.angle_gamma   90.00
#
_symmetry.space_group_name_H-M   'P 1'
#
loop_
_entity.id
_entity.type
_entity.pdbx_description
1 polymer ?
#
loop_
_entity_poly.entity_id
_entity_poly.type
_entity_poly.pdbx_seq_one_letter_code
_entity_poly.pdbx_strand_id
1 'polypeptide(L)'
;MTESPSVDEFIRHMQAELDACEEIVDKKERQKRQWQIESSLLMAIEFSNRFKELSKLGQNPLKIVQALASPDASSADIAKQVIAIAGGMCPHCGAPMDADLDFCSSCGNYVE
;
A
#
# COMPACT_ATOMS: atom_id res chain seq x y z
N MET A 1 17.98 -13.38 -14.33
CA MET A 1 17.68 -12.11 -13.65
C MET A 1 16.97 -11.27 -14.69
N THR A 2 15.63 -11.15 -14.61
CA THR A 2 14.89 -10.25 -15.50
C THR A 2 15.32 -8.82 -15.18
N GLU A 3 15.86 -8.13 -16.17
CA GLU A 3 16.45 -6.80 -16.07
C GLU A 3 15.34 -5.73 -16.01
N SER A 4 14.52 -5.79 -14.97
CA SER A 4 13.41 -4.87 -14.75
C SER A 4 13.79 -3.85 -13.66
N PRO A 5 13.54 -2.55 -13.88
CA PRO A 5 13.85 -1.52 -12.90
C PRO A 5 13.03 -1.70 -11.61
N SER A 6 13.68 -1.42 -10.48
CA SER A 6 13.08 -1.44 -9.15
C SER A 6 12.29 -0.17 -8.85
N VAL A 7 11.42 -0.23 -7.83
CA VAL A 7 10.68 0.95 -7.35
C VAL A 7 11.63 2.05 -6.84
N ASP A 8 12.74 1.69 -6.22
CA ASP A 8 13.74 2.66 -5.74
C ASP A 8 14.45 3.37 -6.91
N GLU A 9 14.74 2.65 -8.00
CA GLU A 9 15.29 3.26 -9.23
C GLU A 9 14.27 4.19 -9.90
N PHE A 10 13.00 3.80 -9.92
CA PHE A 10 11.91 4.66 -10.39
C PHE A 10 11.82 5.95 -9.56
N ILE A 11 11.84 5.87 -8.22
CA ILE A 11 11.79 7.04 -7.34
C ILE A 11 12.95 7.99 -7.64
N ARG A 12 14.19 7.47 -7.76
CA ARG A 12 15.37 8.30 -8.07
C ARG A 12 15.26 8.97 -9.43
N HIS A 13 14.79 8.25 -10.44
CA HIS A 13 14.58 8.81 -11.78
C HIS A 13 13.54 9.94 -11.74
N MET A 14 12.41 9.73 -11.07
CA MET A 14 11.35 10.73 -10.96
C MET A 14 11.80 11.97 -10.16
N GLN A 15 12.67 11.83 -9.16
CA GLN A 15 13.27 12.97 -8.45
C GLN A 15 14.15 13.82 -9.40
N ALA A 16 14.96 13.18 -10.24
CA ALA A 16 15.77 13.90 -11.23
C ALA A 16 14.89 14.60 -12.29
N GLU A 17 13.80 13.97 -12.72
CA GLU A 17 12.81 14.58 -13.62
C GLU A 17 12.10 15.79 -12.98
N LEU A 18 11.88 15.76 -11.65
CA LEU A 18 11.31 16.90 -10.93
C LEU A 18 12.25 18.11 -10.97
N ASP A 19 13.55 17.89 -10.73
CA ASP A 19 14.56 18.94 -10.83
C ASP A 19 14.64 19.52 -12.26
N ALA A 20 14.56 18.65 -13.27
CA ALA A 20 14.56 19.05 -14.68
C ALA A 20 13.34 19.90 -15.08
N CYS A 21 12.25 19.89 -14.30
CA CYS A 21 11.08 20.71 -14.58
C CYS A 21 11.37 22.21 -14.45
N GLU A 22 12.40 22.62 -13.72
CA GLU A 22 12.77 24.04 -13.59
C GLU A 22 13.15 24.68 -14.93
N GLU A 23 13.64 23.88 -15.88
CA GLU A 23 13.97 24.31 -17.25
C GLU A 23 12.73 24.60 -18.12
N ILE A 24 11.53 24.23 -17.65
CA ILE A 24 10.29 24.51 -18.38
C ILE A 24 9.94 25.99 -18.24
N VAL A 25 9.95 26.70 -19.38
CA VAL A 25 9.69 28.15 -19.47
C VAL A 25 8.24 28.50 -19.14
N ASP A 26 7.27 27.73 -19.64
CA ASP A 26 5.86 27.96 -19.35
C ASP A 26 5.54 27.51 -17.92
N LYS A 27 5.24 28.50 -17.06
CA LYS A 27 4.90 28.27 -15.66
C LYS A 27 3.73 27.30 -15.45
N LYS A 28 2.70 27.36 -16.29
CA LYS A 28 1.52 26.48 -16.14
C LYS A 28 1.88 25.04 -16.49
N GLU A 29 2.63 24.85 -17.56
CA GLU A 29 3.09 23.53 -17.96
C GLU A 29 4.08 22.95 -16.93
N ARG A 30 5.00 23.78 -16.43
CA ARG A 30 5.92 23.40 -15.36
C ARG A 30 5.18 22.91 -14.12
N GLN A 31 4.23 23.71 -13.62
CA GLN A 31 3.44 23.35 -12.43
C GLN A 31 2.65 22.06 -12.65
N LYS A 32 2.04 21.90 -13.83
CA LYS A 32 1.30 20.70 -14.17
C LYS A 32 2.20 19.47 -14.18
N ARG A 33 3.40 19.58 -14.77
CA ARG A 33 4.38 18.48 -14.83
C ARG A 33 4.92 18.14 -13.44
N GLN A 34 5.27 19.15 -12.63
CA GLN A 34 5.70 18.98 -11.25
C GLN A 34 4.65 18.22 -10.44
N TRP A 35 3.38 18.64 -10.52
CA TRP A 35 2.29 17.99 -9.79
C TRP A 35 2.10 16.51 -10.19
N GLN A 36 2.24 16.18 -11.48
CA GLN A 36 2.18 14.79 -11.95
C GLN A 36 3.32 13.94 -11.38
N ILE A 37 4.55 14.49 -11.35
CA ILE A 37 5.73 13.81 -10.85
C ILE A 37 5.60 13.60 -9.33
N GLU A 38 5.25 14.65 -8.58
CA GLU A 38 5.04 14.59 -7.14
C GLU A 38 3.96 13.58 -6.75
N SER A 39 2.83 13.56 -7.48
CA SER A 39 1.77 12.56 -7.27
C SER A 39 2.29 11.14 -7.48
N SER A 40 3.10 10.93 -8.52
CA SER A 40 3.69 9.62 -8.82
C SER A 40 4.70 9.18 -7.73
N LEU A 41 5.53 10.12 -7.26
CA LEU A 41 6.49 9.89 -6.18
C LEU A 41 5.79 9.53 -4.87
N LEU A 42 4.73 10.25 -4.51
CA LEU A 42 3.95 10.00 -3.31
C LEU A 42 3.38 8.57 -3.30
N MET A 43 2.75 8.15 -4.41
CA MET A 43 2.20 6.80 -4.54
C MET A 43 3.29 5.71 -4.50
N ALA A 44 4.44 5.95 -5.13
CA ALA A 44 5.55 4.99 -5.12
C ALA A 44 6.17 4.81 -3.72
N ILE A 45 6.34 5.91 -2.98
CA ILE A 45 6.86 5.88 -1.61
C ILE A 45 5.86 5.19 -0.67
N GLU A 46 4.56 5.50 -0.78
CA GLU A 46 3.52 4.84 0.00
C GLU A 46 3.54 3.32 -0.22
N PHE A 47 3.61 2.89 -1.49
CA PHE A 47 3.75 1.49 -1.83
C PHE A 47 5.00 0.86 -1.21
N SER A 48 6.17 1.49 -1.36
CA SER A 48 7.45 1.00 -0.82
C SER A 48 7.40 0.84 0.70
N ASN A 49 6.82 1.83 1.40
CA ASN A 49 6.67 1.80 2.86
C ASN A 49 5.73 0.68 3.31
N ARG A 50 4.53 0.60 2.71
CA ARG A 50 3.55 -0.43 3.02
C ARG A 50 4.08 -1.84 2.74
N PHE A 51 4.82 -2.00 1.64
CA PHE A 51 5.47 -3.27 1.31
C PHE A 51 6.48 -3.67 2.40
N LYS A 52 7.31 -2.73 2.86
CA LYS A 52 8.31 -2.97 3.91
C LYS A 52 7.65 -3.31 5.25
N GLU A 53 6.59 -2.61 5.64
CA GLU A 53 5.85 -2.87 6.88
C GLU A 53 5.24 -4.27 6.90
N LEU A 54 4.49 -4.63 5.85
CA LEU A 54 3.89 -5.96 5.73
C LEU A 54 4.96 -7.07 5.71
N SER A 55 6.07 -6.84 5.01
CA SER A 55 7.19 -7.78 4.98
C SER A 55 7.81 -7.99 6.37
N LYS A 56 7.93 -6.93 7.18
CA LYS A 56 8.42 -7.03 8.57
C LYS A 56 7.49 -7.86 9.47
N LEU A 57 6.18 -7.83 9.21
CA LEU A 57 5.18 -8.63 9.91
C LEU A 57 5.10 -10.08 9.41
N GLY A 58 5.96 -10.49 8.48
CA GLY A 58 5.93 -11.82 7.87
C GLY A 58 4.77 -12.04 6.89
N GLN A 59 4.02 -10.98 6.57
CA GLN A 59 2.91 -11.03 5.63
C GLN A 59 3.43 -10.78 4.21
N ASN A 60 2.91 -11.54 3.23
CA ASN A 60 3.28 -11.31 1.84
C ASN A 60 2.48 -10.12 1.27
N PRO A 61 3.12 -8.97 0.95
CA PRO A 61 2.41 -7.75 0.55
C PRO A 61 1.61 -7.90 -0.75
N LEU A 62 2.03 -8.83 -1.63
CA LEU A 62 1.38 -9.06 -2.91
C LEU A 62 0.06 -9.83 -2.79
N LYS A 63 -0.20 -10.50 -1.65
CA LYS A 63 -1.49 -11.17 -1.42
C LYS A 63 -2.65 -10.18 -1.37
N ILE A 64 -2.44 -8.94 -0.91
CA ILE A 64 -3.46 -7.89 -0.91
C ILE A 64 -3.87 -7.54 -2.34
N VAL A 65 -2.89 -7.37 -3.23
CA VAL A 65 -3.14 -7.07 -4.65
C VAL A 65 -3.86 -8.23 -5.32
N GLN A 66 -3.47 -9.46 -5.01
CA GLN A 66 -4.10 -10.67 -5.52
C GLN A 66 -5.56 -10.82 -5.04
N ALA A 67 -5.83 -10.48 -3.78
CA ALA A 67 -7.19 -10.47 -3.23
C ALA A 67 -8.06 -9.41 -3.92
N LEU A 68 -7.54 -8.21 -4.19
CA LEU A 68 -8.27 -7.15 -4.89
C LEU A 68 -8.49 -7.43 -6.39
N ALA A 69 -7.62 -8.24 -7.01
CA ALA A 69 -7.71 -8.59 -8.42
C ALA A 69 -8.67 -9.76 -8.71
N SER A 70 -9.11 -10.51 -7.70
CA SER A 70 -10.04 -11.63 -7.88
C SER A 70 -11.49 -11.15 -8.02
N PRO A 71 -12.21 -11.50 -9.10
CA PRO A 71 -13.56 -11.01 -9.40
C PRO A 71 -14.67 -11.63 -8.54
N ASP A 72 -14.36 -12.57 -7.66
CA ASP A 72 -15.36 -13.25 -6.82
C ASP A 72 -15.73 -12.42 -5.59
N ALA A 73 -17.03 -12.24 -5.34
CA ALA A 73 -17.57 -11.46 -4.22
C ALA A 73 -17.12 -11.95 -2.82
N SER A 74 -16.53 -13.14 -2.71
CA SER A 74 -15.88 -13.64 -1.49
C SER A 74 -14.56 -12.92 -1.17
N SER A 75 -13.95 -12.26 -2.16
CA SER A 75 -12.72 -11.46 -1.97
C SER A 75 -12.97 -10.16 -1.22
N ALA A 76 -14.20 -9.64 -1.21
CA ALA A 76 -14.58 -8.47 -0.43
C ALA A 76 -14.56 -8.77 1.07
N ASP A 77 -14.98 -9.96 1.48
CA ASP A 77 -14.94 -10.38 2.89
C ASP A 77 -13.51 -10.75 3.32
N ILE A 78 -12.72 -11.35 2.42
CA ILE A 78 -11.28 -11.58 2.65
C ILE A 78 -10.52 -10.26 2.72
N ALA A 79 -10.81 -9.29 1.86
CA ALA A 79 -10.18 -7.97 1.89
C ALA A 79 -10.59 -7.21 3.17
N LYS A 80 -11.86 -7.28 3.58
CA LYS A 80 -12.32 -6.75 4.88
C LYS A 80 -11.61 -7.44 6.04
N GLN A 81 -11.45 -8.75 6.00
CA GLN A 81 -10.70 -9.53 6.99
C GLN A 81 -9.25 -9.08 7.07
N VAL A 82 -8.56 -8.96 5.93
CA VAL A 82 -7.16 -8.55 5.86
C VAL A 82 -6.98 -7.09 6.29
N ILE A 83 -7.91 -6.19 5.94
CA ILE A 83 -7.90 -4.80 6.40
C ILE A 83 -8.21 -4.71 7.89
N ALA A 84 -9.15 -5.50 8.40
CA ALA A 84 -9.48 -5.57 9.83
C ALA A 84 -8.27 -6.08 10.62
N ILE A 85 -7.66 -7.20 10.22
CA ILE A 85 -6.45 -7.75 10.85
C ILE A 85 -5.29 -6.75 10.78
N ALA A 86 -5.05 -6.11 9.63
CA ALA A 86 -4.00 -5.10 9.48
C ALA A 86 -4.27 -3.82 10.30
N GLY A 87 -5.53 -3.52 10.60
CA GLY A 87 -5.97 -2.40 11.43
C GLY A 87 -6.16 -2.74 12.91
N GLY A 88 -5.82 -3.96 13.34
CA GLY A 88 -6.05 -4.41 14.72
C GLY A 88 -7.53 -4.50 15.09
N MET A 89 -8.39 -4.91 14.16
CA MET A 89 -9.84 -5.06 14.34
C MET A 89 -10.26 -6.51 14.10
N CYS A 90 -11.25 -6.97 14.85
CA CYS A 90 -11.78 -8.31 14.80
C CYS A 90 -12.49 -8.54 13.46
N PRO A 91 -12.15 -9.60 12.71
CA PRO A 91 -12.79 -9.90 11.44
C PRO A 91 -14.26 -10.34 11.57
N HIS A 92 -14.68 -10.80 12.75
CA HIS A 92 -16.04 -11.28 13.00
C HIS A 92 -17.01 -10.20 13.46
N CYS A 93 -16.56 -9.23 14.26
CA CYS A 93 -17.45 -8.21 14.85
C CYS A 93 -16.99 -6.76 14.64
N GLY A 94 -15.80 -6.53 14.10
CA GLY A 94 -15.25 -5.20 13.86
C GLY A 94 -14.76 -4.44 15.09
N ALA A 95 -14.74 -5.06 16.28
CA ALA A 95 -14.19 -4.46 17.49
C ALA A 95 -12.65 -4.39 17.44
N PRO A 96 -12.00 -3.39 18.07
CA PRO A 96 -10.54 -3.38 18.20
C PRO A 96 -10.06 -4.62 18.96
N MET A 97 -9.04 -5.27 18.43
CA MET A 97 -8.38 -6.46 18.96
C MET A 97 -7.09 -6.05 19.66
N ASP A 98 -6.83 -6.70 20.78
CA ASP A 98 -5.54 -6.63 21.44
C ASP A 98 -4.55 -7.52 20.68
N ALA A 99 -3.36 -7.02 20.40
CA ALA A 99 -2.37 -7.71 19.58
C ALA A 99 -1.78 -8.96 20.25
N ASP A 100 -1.92 -9.05 21.58
CA ASP A 100 -1.42 -10.16 22.39
C ASP A 100 -2.46 -11.28 22.61
N LEU A 101 -3.67 -11.15 22.03
CA LEU A 101 -4.76 -12.10 22.22
C LEU A 101 -5.14 -12.81 20.91
N ASP A 102 -5.11 -14.15 20.93
CA ASP A 102 -5.56 -14.99 19.82
C ASP A 102 -7.10 -15.09 19.69
N PHE A 103 -7.84 -14.32 20.50
CA PHE A 103 -9.31 -14.33 20.53
C PHE A 103 -9.87 -12.93 20.79
N CYS A 104 -11.08 -12.69 20.28
CA CYS A 104 -11.77 -11.42 20.47
C CYS A 104 -12.47 -11.33 21.82
N SER A 105 -12.09 -10.36 22.64
CA SER A 105 -12.74 -10.08 23.93
C SER A 105 -14.18 -9.57 23.81
N SER A 106 -14.58 -9.05 22.64
CA SER A 106 -15.94 -8.53 22.41
C SER A 106 -16.92 -9.57 21.84
N CYS A 107 -16.48 -10.52 21.02
CA CYS A 107 -17.37 -11.52 20.41
C CYS A 107 -17.03 -12.97 20.74
N GLY A 108 -15.87 -13.23 21.35
CA GLY A 108 -15.44 -14.56 21.77
C GLY A 108 -14.90 -15.47 20.66
N ASN A 109 -14.88 -15.02 19.41
CA ASN A 109 -14.31 -15.79 18.29
C ASN A 109 -12.79 -15.67 18.25
N TYR A 110 -12.14 -16.77 17.86
CA TYR A 110 -10.69 -16.84 17.64
C TYR A 110 -10.30 -16.17 16.32
N VAL A 111 -9.07 -15.67 16.27
CA VAL A 111 -8.47 -15.11 15.05
C VAL A 111 -7.72 -16.25 14.36
N GLU A 112 -8.40 -17.01 13.48
CA GLU A 112 -7.74 -17.96 12.57
C GLU A 112 -7.11 -17.26 11.36
#